data_AF-A0A7J2MHK1-F1
#
_entry.id   AF-A0A7J2MHK1-F1
#
_cell.length_a   1.000
_cell.length_b   1.000
_cell.length_c   1.000
_cell.angle_alpha   90.00
_cell.angle_beta   90.00
_cell.angle_gamma   90.00
#
_symmetry.space_group_name_H-M   'P 1'
#
loop_
_entity.id
_entity.type
_entity.pdbx_description
1 polymer ?
#
loop_
_entity_poly.entity_id
_entity_poly.type
_entity_poly.pdbx_seq_one_letter_code
_entity_poly.pdbx_strand_id
1 'polypeptide(L)'
;MAYEDYEEFRDYWITYAQAPDLAGTDFVSGYDFVNDDAHPNDDEGHGTHVTGTIAQTTNNEYGVAGVAFDCSIMPVKVLDKYGSGTYADITDGIYFATNNGAQVISISLGGTSTSPTLENALAYANGKGVTIVCSADNTGPNGDPGYPAAYDAYCIAVGATRYDETVSYYSTNGEYVDIAAPGGDIYVDQNGDGYGDGVLQQTHDGSDHTTFRYYFYQGTSMAAPMFQEWLRC
;
A
#
# COMPACT_ATOMS: atom_id res chain seq x y z
N MET A 1 3.04 7.92 2.42
CA MET A 1 2.61 8.33 1.06
C MET A 1 3.00 9.76 0.85
N ALA A 2 3.58 10.16 -0.30
CA ALA A 2 3.91 11.53 -0.74
C ALA A 2 2.93 11.87 -1.85
N TYR A 3 2.13 12.90 -1.63
CA TYR A 3 0.96 13.16 -2.43
C TYR A 3 1.07 14.48 -3.20
N GLU A 4 1.86 15.43 -2.71
CA GLU A 4 1.92 16.77 -3.27
C GLU A 4 3.30 17.42 -3.09
N ASP A 5 3.53 18.47 -3.86
CA ASP A 5 4.64 19.38 -3.62
C ASP A 5 4.39 20.14 -2.31
N TYR A 6 5.18 19.86 -1.27
CA TYR A 6 4.99 20.43 0.07
C TYR A 6 6.32 20.74 0.75
N GLU A 7 6.39 21.84 1.49
CA GLU A 7 7.53 22.18 2.33
C GLU A 7 7.11 22.20 3.79
N GLU A 8 7.74 21.35 4.60
CA GLU A 8 7.46 21.27 6.04
C GLU A 8 8.61 21.90 6.84
N PHE A 9 8.24 22.60 7.92
CA PHE A 9 9.19 23.10 8.92
C PHE A 9 8.93 22.43 10.28
N ARG A 10 9.66 21.35 10.56
CA ARG A 10 9.61 20.66 11.87
C ARG A 10 10.87 20.81 12.70
N ASP A 11 12.04 20.77 12.06
CA ASP A 11 13.37 21.02 12.67
C ASP A 11 14.39 21.51 11.64
N TYR A 12 14.22 21.11 10.37
CA TYR A 12 14.87 21.63 9.17
C TYR A 12 13.82 21.70 8.04
N TRP A 13 14.15 22.38 6.95
CA TRP A 13 13.34 22.38 5.73
C TRP A 13 13.36 20.99 5.10
N ILE A 14 12.19 20.36 5.01
CA ILE A 14 11.98 19.15 4.22
C ILE A 14 11.07 19.52 3.06
N THR A 15 11.49 19.19 1.85
CA THR A 15 10.69 19.38 0.64
C THR A 15 10.24 18.02 0.15
N TYR A 16 8.96 17.93 -0.15
CA TYR A 16 8.31 16.81 -0.80
C TYR A 16 7.94 17.24 -2.22
N ALA A 17 7.97 16.29 -3.14
CA ALA A 17 7.42 16.48 -4.48
C ALA A 17 6.48 15.33 -4.83
N GLN A 18 5.51 15.59 -5.70
CA GLN A 18 4.71 14.52 -6.27
C GLN A 18 5.55 13.69 -7.24
N ALA A 19 5.42 12.36 -7.19
CA ALA A 19 6.10 11.50 -8.16
C ALA A 19 5.65 11.84 -9.59
N PRO A 20 6.57 12.07 -10.55
CA PRO A 20 6.21 12.46 -11.90
C PRO A 20 5.21 11.54 -12.62
N ASP A 21 5.26 10.23 -12.35
CA ASP A 21 4.37 9.23 -12.94
C ASP A 21 3.01 9.16 -12.22
N LEU A 22 2.83 9.90 -11.13
CA LEU A 22 1.54 10.11 -10.49
C LEU A 22 0.90 11.45 -10.89
N ALA A 23 1.50 12.22 -11.81
CA ALA A 23 1.03 13.55 -12.16
C ALA A 23 -0.39 13.60 -12.78
N GLY A 24 -0.86 12.50 -13.36
CA GLY A 24 -2.22 12.34 -13.87
C GLY A 24 -3.16 11.58 -12.94
N THR A 25 -2.67 11.11 -11.78
CA THR A 25 -3.49 10.43 -10.77
C THR A 25 -4.42 11.43 -10.10
N ASP A 26 -5.71 11.11 -10.03
CA ASP A 26 -6.67 11.91 -9.27
C ASP A 26 -6.53 11.62 -7.79
N PHE A 27 -6.52 12.69 -7.01
CA PHE A 27 -5.95 12.71 -5.68
C PHE A 27 -6.91 13.59 -4.87
N VAL A 28 -7.52 13.00 -3.84
CA VAL A 28 -8.49 13.68 -2.97
C VAL A 28 -7.88 13.96 -1.60
N SER A 29 -8.53 14.82 -0.81
CA SER A 29 -8.04 15.20 0.51
C SER A 29 -7.77 13.99 1.41
N GLY A 30 -6.56 13.94 1.94
CA GLY A 30 -6.10 12.94 2.88
C GLY A 30 -5.82 13.47 4.28
N TYR A 31 -5.16 12.65 5.10
CA TYR A 31 -4.72 13.04 6.44
C TYR A 31 -3.48 12.28 6.90
N ASP A 32 -2.64 12.96 7.66
CA ASP A 32 -1.46 12.39 8.33
C ASP A 32 -1.72 12.22 9.82
N PHE A 33 -1.97 10.97 10.25
CA PHE A 33 -2.15 10.62 11.65
C PHE A 33 -0.84 10.53 12.43
N VAL A 34 0.30 10.43 11.75
CA VAL A 34 1.63 10.40 12.38
C VAL A 34 2.04 11.81 12.79
N ASN A 35 1.73 12.79 11.93
CA ASN A 35 2.15 14.16 12.11
C ASN A 35 1.04 15.12 12.55
N ASP A 36 -0.21 14.64 12.55
CA ASP A 36 -1.43 15.34 12.90
C ASP A 36 -1.68 16.58 12.03
N ASP A 37 -1.62 16.39 10.72
CA ASP A 37 -1.87 17.44 9.74
C ASP A 37 -2.57 16.91 8.47
N ALA A 38 -2.88 17.83 7.55
CA ALA A 38 -3.57 17.54 6.29
C ALA A 38 -2.63 17.11 5.15
N HIS A 39 -1.35 16.88 5.44
CA HIS A 39 -0.27 16.71 4.46
C HIS A 39 0.36 15.31 4.60
N PRO A 40 -0.35 14.24 4.20
CA PRO A 40 0.18 12.88 4.23
C PRO A 40 1.28 12.75 3.18
N ASN A 41 2.51 13.08 3.57
CA ASN A 41 3.71 13.06 2.74
C ASN A 41 4.61 11.83 3.00
N ASP A 42 5.28 11.30 1.96
CA ASP A 42 6.06 10.06 2.06
C ASP A 42 7.44 10.48 2.42
N ASP A 43 7.84 9.98 3.56
CA ASP A 43 9.17 10.04 4.10
C ASP A 43 9.82 8.65 4.13
N GLU A 44 9.17 7.64 3.54
CA GLU A 44 9.67 6.25 3.47
C GLU A 44 9.80 5.77 2.02
N GLY A 45 8.73 5.86 1.23
CA GLY A 45 8.69 5.50 -0.21
C GLY A 45 7.77 4.31 -0.54
N HIS A 46 7.47 3.44 0.43
CA HIS A 46 6.56 2.30 0.28
C HIS A 46 5.15 2.74 -0.10
N GLY A 47 4.64 3.80 0.53
CA GLY A 47 3.30 4.32 0.23
C GLY A 47 3.17 4.79 -1.23
N THR A 48 4.20 5.45 -1.76
CA THR A 48 4.26 5.91 -3.15
C THR A 48 4.34 4.73 -4.11
N HIS A 49 5.12 3.70 -3.79
CA HIS A 49 5.20 2.46 -4.58
C HIS A 49 3.86 1.72 -4.64
N VAL A 50 3.19 1.56 -3.49
CA VAL A 50 1.84 0.98 -3.40
C VAL A 50 0.84 1.82 -4.18
N THR A 51 0.88 3.15 -4.05
CA THR A 51 -0.01 4.06 -4.79
C THR A 51 0.21 3.94 -6.30
N GLY A 52 1.45 3.83 -6.76
CA GLY A 52 1.77 3.58 -8.16
C GLY A 52 1.16 2.27 -8.66
N THR A 53 1.28 1.19 -7.88
CA THR A 53 0.65 -0.09 -8.23
C THR A 53 -0.85 0.04 -8.48
N ILE A 54 -1.53 0.89 -7.70
CA ILE A 54 -2.96 1.15 -7.85
C ILE A 54 -3.23 2.07 -9.05
N ALA A 55 -2.66 3.27 -9.06
CA ALA A 55 -3.16 4.37 -9.87
C ALA A 55 -2.06 5.17 -10.58
N GLN A 56 -0.88 4.58 -10.85
CA GLN A 56 0.11 5.25 -11.67
C GLN A 56 -0.47 5.65 -13.03
N THR A 57 -0.12 6.86 -13.46
CA THR A 57 -0.69 7.51 -14.63
C THR A 57 -0.50 6.61 -15.85
N THR A 58 -1.60 6.18 -16.45
CA THR A 58 -1.55 5.22 -17.56
C THR A 58 -1.80 5.91 -18.90
N ASN A 59 -1.19 5.41 -19.98
CA ASN A 59 -1.23 5.98 -21.34
C ASN A 59 -0.60 7.39 -21.47
N ASN A 60 0.42 7.70 -20.67
CA ASN A 60 1.17 8.96 -20.68
C ASN A 60 2.53 8.89 -21.41
N GLU A 61 2.85 7.76 -22.06
CA GLU A 61 4.16 7.48 -22.70
C GLU A 61 5.37 7.54 -21.74
N TYR A 62 5.13 7.40 -20.43
CA TYR A 62 6.13 7.51 -19.38
C TYR A 62 6.00 6.33 -18.40
N GLY A 63 7.12 5.71 -18.05
CA GLY A 63 7.18 4.74 -16.95
C GLY A 63 6.29 3.50 -17.08
N VAL A 64 5.49 3.25 -16.04
CA VAL A 64 4.62 2.05 -15.90
C VAL A 64 3.16 2.42 -15.58
N ALA A 65 2.27 1.45 -15.56
CA ALA A 65 0.82 1.66 -15.40
C ALA A 65 0.32 1.19 -14.02
N GLY A 66 -0.67 1.90 -13.48
CA GLY A 66 -1.48 1.44 -12.35
C GLY A 66 -2.62 0.52 -12.78
N VAL A 67 -3.01 -0.43 -11.93
CA VAL A 67 -4.07 -1.41 -12.24
C VAL A 67 -5.48 -0.82 -12.26
N ALA A 68 -5.69 0.29 -11.56
CA ALA A 68 -6.93 1.05 -11.43
C ALA A 68 -6.69 2.54 -11.71
N PHE A 69 -6.03 2.84 -12.82
CA PHE A 69 -5.52 4.18 -13.18
C PHE A 69 -6.55 5.32 -13.29
N ASP A 70 -7.85 5.02 -13.32
CA ASP A 70 -8.93 6.01 -13.41
C ASP A 70 -9.65 6.23 -12.05
N CYS A 71 -9.09 5.69 -10.97
CA CYS A 71 -9.60 5.92 -9.61
C CYS A 71 -9.02 7.19 -8.97
N SER A 72 -9.75 7.71 -7.99
CA SER A 72 -9.23 8.74 -7.09
C SER A 72 -8.54 8.09 -5.89
N ILE A 73 -7.36 8.57 -5.50
CA ILE A 73 -6.61 8.11 -4.34
C ILE A 73 -6.82 9.06 -3.16
N MET A 74 -7.22 8.49 -2.01
CA MET A 74 -7.29 9.17 -0.72
C MET A 74 -6.08 8.77 0.13
N PRO A 75 -5.05 9.62 0.27
CA PRO A 75 -3.89 9.26 1.05
C PRO A 75 -4.17 9.36 2.56
N VAL A 76 -3.96 8.27 3.28
CA VAL A 76 -4.03 8.23 4.74
C VAL A 76 -2.71 7.72 5.30
N LYS A 77 -1.93 8.61 5.92
CA LYS A 77 -0.62 8.26 6.49
C LYS A 77 -0.79 7.82 7.95
N VAL A 78 -0.45 6.57 8.21
CA VAL A 78 -0.53 5.92 9.53
C VAL A 78 0.78 5.27 9.96
N LEU A 79 1.82 5.36 9.12
CA LEU A 79 3.16 4.86 9.37
C LEU A 79 4.17 6.00 9.22
N ASP A 80 5.17 6.01 10.09
CA ASP A 80 6.28 6.95 10.09
C ASP A 80 7.31 6.63 8.98
N LYS A 81 8.36 7.46 8.90
CA LYS A 81 9.47 7.31 7.95
C LYS A 81 10.26 6.00 8.05
N TYR A 82 10.00 5.18 9.06
CA TYR A 82 10.61 3.86 9.24
C TYR A 82 9.62 2.73 8.92
N GLY A 83 8.48 3.05 8.30
CA GLY A 83 7.43 2.10 7.97
C GLY A 83 6.75 1.51 9.21
N SER A 84 6.78 2.22 10.34
CA SER A 84 6.24 1.77 11.63
C SER A 84 5.15 2.70 12.13
N GLY A 85 4.17 2.15 12.86
CA GLY A 85 3.05 2.94 13.37
C GLY A 85 2.31 2.21 14.48
N THR A 86 1.23 2.81 14.97
CA THR A 86 0.43 2.21 16.04
C THR A 86 -0.90 1.68 15.51
N TYR A 87 -1.47 0.69 16.19
CA TYR A 87 -2.84 0.28 15.89
C TYR A 87 -3.86 1.39 16.14
N ALA A 88 -3.53 2.42 16.94
CA ALA A 88 -4.40 3.60 17.09
C ALA A 88 -4.45 4.40 15.78
N ASP A 89 -3.29 4.73 15.21
CA ASP A 89 -3.21 5.50 13.96
C ASP A 89 -3.85 4.74 12.80
N ILE A 90 -3.62 3.42 12.72
CA ILE A 90 -4.28 2.55 11.72
C ILE A 90 -5.81 2.56 11.91
N THR A 91 -6.27 2.48 13.16
CA THR A 91 -7.70 2.52 13.49
C THR A 91 -8.33 3.84 13.06
N ASP A 92 -7.70 4.97 13.39
CA ASP A 92 -8.18 6.30 13.04
C ASP A 92 -8.17 6.53 11.53
N GLY A 93 -7.13 6.01 10.84
CA GLY A 93 -7.06 6.01 9.39
C GLY A 93 -8.20 5.27 8.70
N ILE A 94 -8.58 4.09 9.21
CA ILE A 94 -9.73 3.32 8.68
C ILE A 94 -11.04 4.10 8.86
N TYR A 95 -11.26 4.70 10.04
CA TYR A 95 -12.44 5.53 10.27
C TYR A 95 -12.44 6.76 9.37
N PHE A 96 -11.30 7.43 9.20
CA PHE A 96 -11.16 8.59 8.32
C PHE A 96 -11.51 8.22 6.88
N ALA A 97 -10.89 7.18 6.33
CA ALA A 97 -11.16 6.75 4.96
C ALA A 97 -12.63 6.41 4.75
N THR A 98 -13.22 5.64 5.66
CA THR A 98 -14.63 5.25 5.61
C THR A 98 -15.55 6.47 5.66
N ASN A 99 -15.30 7.42 6.57
CA ASN A 99 -16.16 8.60 6.76
C ASN A 99 -16.01 9.63 5.64
N ASN A 100 -14.89 9.62 4.93
CA ASN A 100 -14.63 10.51 3.80
C ASN A 100 -14.96 9.86 2.44
N GLY A 101 -15.59 8.69 2.43
CA GLY A 101 -16.20 8.12 1.23
C GLY A 101 -15.31 7.14 0.46
N ALA A 102 -14.26 6.60 1.06
CA ALA A 102 -13.50 5.53 0.43
C ALA A 102 -14.41 4.31 0.16
N GLN A 103 -14.42 3.83 -1.08
CA GLN A 103 -15.11 2.58 -1.46
C GLN A 103 -14.25 1.35 -1.20
N VAL A 104 -12.93 1.52 -1.30
CA VAL A 104 -11.91 0.49 -1.04
C VAL A 104 -10.86 1.08 -0.11
N ILE A 105 -10.47 0.32 0.92
CA ILE A 105 -9.32 0.64 1.78
C ILE A 105 -8.27 -0.44 1.55
N SER A 106 -7.07 0.00 1.16
CA SER A 106 -5.92 -0.90 0.97
C SER A 106 -4.92 -0.74 2.10
N ILE A 107 -4.59 -1.86 2.74
CA ILE A 107 -3.76 -1.92 3.94
C ILE A 107 -2.58 -2.86 3.67
N SER A 108 -1.51 -2.29 3.14
CA SER A 108 -0.25 -3.00 2.84
C SER A 108 0.71 -3.02 4.04
N LEU A 109 0.18 -3.27 5.22
CA LEU A 109 0.88 -3.33 6.50
C LEU A 109 0.32 -4.45 7.38
N GLY A 110 1.04 -4.82 8.43
CA GLY A 110 0.59 -5.86 9.35
C GLY A 110 1.32 -5.82 10.69
N GLY A 111 0.74 -6.48 11.68
CA GLY A 111 1.37 -6.75 12.96
C GLY A 111 0.91 -8.08 13.54
N THR A 112 1.58 -8.54 14.59
CA THR A 112 1.46 -9.92 15.08
C THR A 112 0.38 -10.10 16.16
N SER A 113 -0.37 -9.06 16.50
CA SER A 113 -1.28 -9.06 17.65
C SER A 113 -2.69 -8.64 17.25
N THR A 114 -3.68 -9.26 17.89
CA THR A 114 -5.07 -8.81 17.78
C THR A 114 -5.27 -7.48 18.51
N SER A 115 -6.21 -6.69 18.04
CA SER A 115 -6.64 -5.44 18.66
C SER A 115 -8.15 -5.28 18.50
N PRO A 116 -8.93 -5.30 19.59
CA PRO A 116 -10.38 -5.08 19.52
C PRO A 116 -10.76 -3.73 18.91
N THR A 117 -9.92 -2.70 19.08
CA THR A 117 -10.19 -1.38 18.48
C THR A 117 -10.01 -1.40 16.97
N LEU A 118 -8.98 -2.10 16.49
CA LEU A 118 -8.74 -2.31 15.06
C LEU A 118 -9.87 -3.14 14.44
N GLU A 119 -10.26 -4.24 15.09
CA GLU A 119 -11.37 -5.09 14.63
C GLU A 119 -12.69 -4.32 14.53
N ASN A 120 -12.99 -3.48 15.53
CA ASN A 120 -14.19 -2.63 15.49
C ASN A 120 -14.17 -1.62 14.34
N ALA A 121 -13.01 -1.08 13.98
CA ALA A 121 -12.88 -0.16 12.85
C ALA A 121 -13.09 -0.88 11.51
N LEU A 122 -12.54 -2.10 11.37
CA LEU A 122 -12.76 -2.95 10.21
C LEU A 122 -14.24 -3.34 10.08
N ALA A 123 -14.87 -3.76 11.17
CA ALA A 123 -16.29 -4.07 11.22
C ALA A 123 -17.15 -2.85 10.86
N TYR A 124 -16.75 -1.66 11.31
CA TYR A 124 -17.41 -0.41 10.96
C TYR A 124 -17.32 -0.11 9.45
N ALA A 125 -16.11 -0.17 8.88
CA ALA A 125 -15.88 0.05 7.45
C ALA A 125 -16.66 -0.96 6.58
N ASN A 126 -16.55 -2.26 6.91
CA ASN A 126 -17.29 -3.32 6.24
C ASN A 126 -18.81 -3.12 6.34
N GLY A 127 -19.32 -2.77 7.53
CA GLY A 127 -20.74 -2.45 7.75
C GLY A 127 -21.25 -1.21 7.02
N LYS A 128 -20.34 -0.35 6.56
CA LYS A 128 -20.63 0.79 5.67
C LYS A 128 -20.54 0.45 4.18
N GLY A 129 -20.20 -0.80 3.85
CA GLY A 129 -20.05 -1.28 2.48
C GLY A 129 -18.68 -1.00 1.87
N VAL A 130 -17.68 -0.65 2.68
CA VAL A 130 -16.31 -0.44 2.22
C VAL A 130 -15.61 -1.80 2.09
N THR A 131 -14.98 -2.05 0.94
CA THR A 131 -14.13 -3.23 0.76
C THR A 131 -12.76 -2.99 1.37
N ILE A 132 -12.26 -3.92 2.17
CA ILE A 132 -10.97 -3.80 2.85
C ILE A 132 -10.04 -4.87 2.30
N VAL A 133 -8.90 -4.45 1.73
CA VAL A 133 -7.90 -5.35 1.13
C VAL A 133 -6.62 -5.23 1.93
N CYS A 134 -6.12 -6.36 2.45
CA CYS A 134 -4.98 -6.40 3.37
C CYS A 134 -3.89 -7.32 2.85
N SER A 135 -2.63 -6.95 3.02
CA SER A 135 -1.50 -7.86 2.74
C SER A 135 -1.44 -9.00 3.76
N ALA A 136 -1.27 -10.24 3.31
CA ALA A 136 -1.24 -11.43 4.17
C ALA A 136 0.02 -11.56 5.06
N ASP A 137 0.94 -10.59 5.07
CA ASP A 137 2.24 -10.63 5.78
C ASP A 137 3.35 -11.39 5.02
N ASN A 138 4.60 -11.22 5.45
CA ASN A 138 5.82 -11.68 4.77
C ASN A 138 6.68 -12.59 5.66
N THR A 139 6.06 -13.33 6.59
CA THR A 139 6.76 -14.20 7.56
C THR A 139 6.97 -15.64 7.06
N GLY A 140 6.66 -15.91 5.80
CA GLY A 140 6.84 -17.18 5.12
C GLY A 140 5.63 -18.11 5.24
N PRO A 141 5.61 -19.24 4.50
CA PRO A 141 4.42 -20.08 4.31
C PRO A 141 3.88 -20.74 5.58
N ASN A 142 4.65 -20.73 6.68
CA ASN A 142 4.25 -21.25 7.99
C ASN A 142 4.27 -20.15 9.07
N GLY A 143 4.27 -18.88 8.67
CA GLY A 143 4.22 -17.74 9.57
C GLY A 143 2.88 -17.65 10.30
N ASP A 144 2.89 -16.98 11.46
CA ASP A 144 1.67 -16.70 12.20
C ASP A 144 0.78 -15.72 11.41
N PRO A 145 -0.56 -15.76 11.59
CA PRO A 145 -1.47 -14.83 10.93
C PRO A 145 -1.14 -13.36 11.27
N GLY A 146 -1.02 -12.52 10.24
CA GLY A 146 -0.81 -11.08 10.38
C GLY A 146 -2.14 -10.32 10.47
N TYR A 147 -2.21 -9.32 11.34
CA TYR A 147 -3.38 -8.45 11.51
C TYR A 147 -3.12 -7.07 10.89
N PRO A 148 -4.07 -6.48 10.14
CA PRO A 148 -5.50 -6.82 10.12
C PRO A 148 -5.93 -7.92 9.15
N ALA A 149 -5.06 -8.46 8.29
CA ALA A 149 -5.46 -9.43 7.25
C ALA A 149 -6.17 -10.67 7.81
N ALA A 150 -5.75 -11.16 8.98
CA ALA A 150 -6.36 -12.31 9.66
C ALA A 150 -7.76 -12.05 10.25
N TYR A 151 -8.29 -10.82 10.19
CA TYR A 151 -9.70 -10.55 10.46
C TYR A 151 -10.58 -10.91 9.25
N ASP A 152 -10.63 -12.20 8.94
CA ASP A 152 -11.29 -12.85 7.80
C ASP A 152 -12.76 -12.43 7.59
N ALA A 153 -13.46 -12.05 8.67
CA ALA A 153 -14.84 -11.57 8.59
C ALA A 153 -14.99 -10.21 7.86
N TYR A 154 -13.91 -9.43 7.72
CA TYR A 154 -13.96 -8.05 7.23
C TYR A 154 -12.95 -7.75 6.12
N CYS A 155 -11.82 -8.44 6.12
CA CYS A 155 -10.69 -8.19 5.23
C CYS A 155 -10.64 -9.23 4.12
N ILE A 156 -10.22 -8.79 2.93
CA ILE A 156 -9.71 -9.67 1.87
C ILE A 156 -8.20 -9.74 2.05
N ALA A 157 -7.69 -10.88 2.51
CA ALA A 157 -6.27 -11.11 2.71
C ALA A 157 -5.59 -11.59 1.41
N VAL A 158 -4.55 -10.87 0.99
CA VAL A 158 -3.86 -11.10 -0.29
C VAL A 158 -2.44 -11.61 -0.05
N GLY A 159 -2.20 -12.85 -0.46
CA GLY A 159 -0.87 -13.46 -0.57
C GLY A 159 -0.13 -13.03 -1.85
N ALA A 160 1.15 -13.38 -1.93
CA ALA A 160 2.02 -13.00 -3.04
C ALA A 160 2.42 -14.19 -3.91
N THR A 161 2.38 -14.01 -5.22
CA THR A 161 2.95 -14.92 -6.21
C THR A 161 4.17 -14.33 -6.91
N ARG A 162 5.02 -15.21 -7.44
CA ARG A 162 6.15 -14.88 -8.32
C ARG A 162 5.68 -14.81 -9.78
N TYR A 163 6.63 -14.51 -10.67
CA TYR A 163 6.39 -14.45 -12.11
C TYR A 163 5.84 -15.77 -12.68
N ASP A 164 6.28 -16.92 -12.15
CA ASP A 164 5.81 -18.25 -12.55
C ASP A 164 4.49 -18.69 -11.89
N GLU A 165 3.74 -17.76 -11.32
CA GLU A 165 2.46 -17.97 -10.61
C GLU A 165 2.55 -18.86 -9.36
N THR A 166 3.76 -19.23 -8.92
CA THR A 166 3.94 -19.95 -7.66
C THR A 166 3.94 -18.98 -6.48
N VAL A 167 3.47 -19.45 -5.32
CA VAL A 167 3.49 -18.66 -4.08
C VAL A 167 4.93 -18.24 -3.73
N SER A 168 5.14 -16.95 -3.48
CA SER A 168 6.44 -16.41 -3.11
C SER A 168 6.91 -16.96 -1.77
N TYR A 169 8.22 -17.19 -1.64
CA TYR A 169 8.80 -17.86 -0.45
C TYR A 169 8.53 -17.13 0.88
N TYR A 170 8.30 -15.82 0.81
CA TYR A 170 8.01 -14.97 1.97
C TYR A 170 6.52 -14.87 2.27
N SER A 171 5.63 -15.21 1.33
CA SER A 171 4.19 -15.01 1.52
C SER A 171 3.71 -15.87 2.68
N THR A 172 3.09 -15.23 3.67
CA THR A 172 2.40 -15.97 4.72
C THR A 172 1.17 -16.66 4.13
N ASN A 173 0.96 -17.91 4.53
CA ASN A 173 -0.20 -18.71 4.15
C ASN A 173 -1.02 -19.03 5.39
N GLY A 174 -2.30 -19.31 5.20
CA GLY A 174 -3.20 -19.73 6.28
C GLY A 174 -4.62 -19.84 5.75
N GLU A 175 -5.52 -20.40 6.57
CA GLU A 175 -6.94 -20.47 6.22
C GLU A 175 -7.60 -19.10 6.04
N TYR A 176 -6.98 -18.04 6.58
CA TYR A 176 -7.43 -16.65 6.46
C TYR A 176 -7.02 -15.97 5.15
N VAL A 177 -6.20 -16.60 4.30
CA VAL A 177 -5.75 -16.00 3.03
C VAL A 177 -6.77 -16.30 1.94
N ASP A 178 -7.42 -15.26 1.42
CA ASP A 178 -8.50 -15.40 0.43
C ASP A 178 -7.99 -15.63 -0.98
N ILE A 179 -6.96 -14.87 -1.37
CA ILE A 179 -6.46 -14.83 -2.74
C ILE A 179 -4.95 -14.54 -2.77
N ALA A 180 -4.31 -14.79 -3.91
CA ALA A 180 -2.95 -14.35 -4.17
C ALA A 180 -2.88 -13.51 -5.45
N ALA A 181 -1.97 -12.54 -5.46
CA ALA A 181 -1.69 -11.67 -6.59
C ALA A 181 -0.16 -11.51 -6.78
N PRO A 182 0.32 -11.00 -7.92
CA PRO A 182 1.75 -10.83 -8.14
C PRO A 182 2.40 -9.94 -7.05
N GLY A 183 3.30 -10.52 -6.27
CA GLY A 183 4.10 -9.79 -5.28
C GLY A 183 5.58 -9.81 -5.59
N GLY A 184 6.00 -10.61 -6.58
CA GLY A 184 7.37 -10.66 -7.10
C GLY A 184 8.39 -11.39 -6.21
N ASP A 185 9.59 -11.56 -6.73
CA ASP A 185 10.78 -12.11 -6.07
C ASP A 185 12.03 -11.53 -6.74
N ILE A 186 12.65 -10.53 -6.10
CA ILE A 186 13.79 -9.79 -6.69
C ILE A 186 15.09 -10.60 -6.69
N TYR A 187 15.09 -11.80 -6.10
CA TYR A 187 16.26 -12.68 -6.06
C TYR A 187 16.32 -13.64 -7.24
N VAL A 188 15.28 -13.68 -8.07
CA VAL A 188 15.21 -14.51 -9.27
C VAL A 188 14.93 -13.65 -10.49
N ASP A 189 15.43 -14.12 -11.63
CA ASP A 189 15.14 -13.59 -12.96
C ASP A 189 14.61 -14.77 -13.79
N GLN A 190 13.30 -14.97 -13.74
CA GLN A 190 12.61 -16.09 -14.37
C GLN A 190 12.23 -15.77 -15.82
N ASN A 191 12.16 -14.48 -16.18
CA ASN A 191 11.83 -14.03 -17.53
C ASN A 191 13.09 -13.84 -18.42
N GLY A 192 14.29 -13.79 -17.83
CA GLY A 192 15.58 -13.69 -18.49
C GLY A 192 15.93 -12.30 -19.00
N ASP A 193 15.35 -11.23 -18.44
CA ASP A 193 15.54 -9.85 -18.87
C ASP A 193 16.75 -9.15 -18.23
N GLY A 194 17.39 -9.79 -17.24
CA GLY A 194 18.55 -9.28 -16.52
C GLY A 194 18.22 -8.48 -15.26
N TYR A 195 16.94 -8.38 -14.89
CA TYR A 195 16.45 -7.77 -13.65
C TYR A 195 15.78 -8.81 -12.75
N GLY A 196 15.69 -8.50 -11.45
CA GLY A 196 14.92 -9.34 -10.52
C GLY A 196 13.42 -9.16 -10.75
N ASP A 197 12.64 -10.25 -10.64
CA ASP A 197 11.20 -10.29 -10.92
C ASP A 197 10.34 -9.65 -9.81
N GLY A 198 10.59 -8.38 -9.48
CA GLY A 198 9.77 -7.61 -8.55
C GLY A 198 8.57 -6.93 -9.21
N VAL A 199 7.78 -6.23 -8.39
CA VAL A 199 6.80 -5.25 -8.87
C VAL A 199 7.51 -3.91 -9.05
N LEU A 200 7.57 -3.43 -10.29
CA LEU A 200 8.23 -2.18 -10.65
C LEU A 200 7.24 -1.01 -10.53
N GLN A 201 7.55 0.00 -9.72
CA GLN A 201 6.80 1.26 -9.68
C GLN A 201 7.74 2.45 -9.43
N GLN A 202 7.29 3.66 -9.75
CA GLN A 202 8.05 4.85 -9.41
C GLN A 202 7.94 5.16 -7.92
N THR A 203 9.08 5.32 -7.25
CA THR A 203 9.14 5.75 -5.85
C THR A 203 10.50 6.39 -5.55
N HIS A 204 10.78 6.72 -4.29
CA HIS A 204 12.02 7.30 -3.82
C HIS A 204 12.66 6.47 -2.69
N ASP A 205 13.84 6.92 -2.33
CA ASP A 205 14.78 6.44 -1.32
C ASP A 205 14.44 6.31 0.17
N GLY A 206 13.45 7.09 0.58
CA GLY A 206 13.39 7.69 1.93
C GLY A 206 14.50 8.71 2.26
N SER A 207 15.57 8.86 1.45
CA SER A 207 16.66 9.82 1.72
C SER A 207 16.48 11.21 1.09
N ASP A 208 15.79 11.24 -0.06
CA ASP A 208 15.39 12.44 -0.80
C ASP A 208 13.96 12.23 -1.30
N HIS A 209 13.03 13.09 -0.89
CA HIS A 209 11.61 12.99 -1.22
C HIS A 209 11.25 13.77 -2.51
N THR A 210 12.25 14.19 -3.27
CA THR A 210 12.11 14.93 -4.54
C THR A 210 12.73 14.20 -5.73
N THR A 211 13.58 13.19 -5.49
CA THR A 211 14.23 12.39 -6.54
C THR A 211 13.59 11.02 -6.66
N PHE A 212 12.86 10.80 -7.75
CA PHE A 212 12.16 9.54 -8.02
C PHE A 212 12.92 8.64 -9.01
N ARG A 213 12.82 7.33 -8.80
CA ARG A 213 13.27 6.29 -9.75
C ARG A 213 12.29 5.14 -9.76
N TYR A 214 12.42 4.23 -10.73
CA TYR A 214 11.66 2.98 -10.74
C TYR A 214 12.40 1.93 -9.92
N TYR A 215 11.73 1.39 -8.91
CA TYR A 215 12.28 0.37 -8.03
C TYR A 215 11.42 -0.89 -8.09
N PHE A 216 12.10 -2.04 -8.19
CA PHE A 216 11.50 -3.35 -7.99
C PHE A 216 11.36 -3.62 -6.50
N TYR A 217 10.13 -3.73 -6.01
CA TYR A 217 9.85 -4.23 -4.66
C TYR A 217 9.30 -5.64 -4.71
N GLN A 218 9.41 -6.36 -3.60
CA GLN A 218 8.71 -7.63 -3.39
C GLN A 218 7.95 -7.61 -2.07
N GLY A 219 6.82 -8.32 -2.01
CA GLY A 219 6.06 -8.48 -0.78
C GLY A 219 4.57 -8.66 -1.02
N THR A 220 3.87 -9.18 -0.02
CA THR A 220 2.39 -9.15 0.01
C THR A 220 1.86 -7.72 0.02
N SER A 221 2.65 -6.74 0.47
CA SER A 221 2.38 -5.31 0.34
C SER A 221 2.28 -4.81 -1.10
N MET A 222 2.96 -5.47 -2.06
CA MET A 222 2.87 -5.16 -3.49
C MET A 222 1.76 -5.97 -4.17
N ALA A 223 1.41 -7.15 -3.62
CA ALA A 223 0.31 -7.96 -4.12
C ALA A 223 -1.07 -7.38 -3.76
N ALA A 224 -1.27 -6.93 -2.52
CA ALA A 224 -2.53 -6.37 -2.04
C ALA A 224 -3.11 -5.24 -2.93
N PRO A 225 -2.35 -4.22 -3.36
CA PRO A 225 -2.88 -3.17 -4.23
C PRO A 225 -3.30 -3.66 -5.62
N MET A 226 -2.74 -4.78 -6.12
CA MET A 226 -3.10 -5.31 -7.45
C MET A 226 -4.54 -5.84 -7.52
N PHE A 227 -5.13 -6.21 -6.38
CA PHE A 227 -6.52 -6.69 -6.36
C PHE A 227 -7.54 -5.59 -6.68
N GLN A 228 -7.15 -4.31 -6.63
CA GLN A 228 -8.09 -3.20 -6.78
C GLN A 228 -8.69 -3.06 -8.18
N GLU A 229 -8.06 -3.60 -9.24
CA GLU A 229 -8.65 -3.64 -10.59
C GLU A 229 -10.04 -4.29 -10.63
N TRP A 230 -10.28 -5.27 -9.75
CA TRP A 230 -11.53 -6.04 -9.70
C TRP A 230 -12.62 -5.34 -8.88
N LEU A 231 -12.25 -4.30 -8.14
CA LEU A 231 -13.14 -3.50 -7.32
C LEU A 231 -13.43 -2.24 -8.14
N ARG A 232 -14.70 -2.06 -8.54
CA ARG A 232 -15.11 -0.85 -9.27
C ARG A 232 -14.87 0.37 -8.38
N CYS A 233 -13.77 1.08 -8.63
CA CYS A 233 -13.57 2.45 -8.15
C CYS A 233 -14.64 3.36 -8.75
#